data_AF-A0A953TMR8-F1
#
_entry.id   AF-A0A953TMR8-F1
#
_cell.length_a   1.000
_cell.length_b   1.000
_cell.length_c   1.000
_cell.angle_alpha   90.00
_cell.angle_beta   90.00
_cell.angle_gamma   90.00
#
_symmetry.space_group_name_H-M   'P 1'
#
loop_
_entity.id
_entity.type
_entity.pdbx_description
1 polymer ?
#
loop_
_entity_poly.entity_id
_entity_poly.type
_entity_poly.pdbx_seq_one_letter_code
_entity_poly.pdbx_strand_id
1 'polypeptide(L)'
;MGAWGDRLARLFLRFAAPFAGLRRLPLLGPCLRWASALFVPRDSLTWVQVRSGAAAGLWLRLNPRTGRPNFDGTIEPEVQDALSRHLRAGMTFYDI
;
A
#
# COMPACT_ATOMS: atom_id res chain seq x y z
N MET A 1 -17.77 -3.39 2.58
CA MET A 1 -16.84 -2.95 3.65
C MET A 1 -17.05 -1.47 3.87
N GLY A 2 -17.47 -1.07 5.08
CA GLY A 2 -17.97 0.28 5.35
C GLY A 2 -16.91 1.37 5.20
N ALA A 3 -17.34 2.58 4.84
CA ALA A 3 -16.54 3.78 4.57
C ALA A 3 -15.50 4.16 5.66
N TRP A 4 -15.62 3.57 6.86
CA TRP A 4 -14.68 3.69 7.96
C TRP A 4 -13.37 2.93 7.74
N GLY A 5 -13.42 1.73 7.16
CA GLY A 5 -12.23 0.94 6.85
C GLY A 5 -11.31 1.63 5.85
N ASP A 6 -11.90 2.24 4.82
CA ASP A 6 -11.17 2.96 3.78
C ASP A 6 -10.52 4.26 4.28
N ARG A 7 -11.11 4.91 5.29
CA ARG A 7 -10.53 6.10 5.93
C ARG A 7 -9.33 5.72 6.78
N LEU A 8 -9.44 4.66 7.58
CA LEU A 8 -8.34 4.17 8.42
C LEU A 8 -7.18 3.61 7.60
N ALA A 9 -7.46 2.89 6.52
CA ALA A 9 -6.41 2.36 5.65
C ALA A 9 -5.62 3.47 4.95
N ARG A 10 -6.31 4.53 4.47
CA ARG A 10 -5.65 5.73 3.93
C ARG A 10 -4.84 6.48 4.97
N LEU A 11 -5.36 6.59 6.20
CA LEU A 11 -4.62 7.19 7.31
C LEU A 11 -3.35 6.38 7.62
N PHE A 12 -3.47 5.06 7.72
CA PHE A 12 -2.36 4.16 7.97
C PHE A 12 -1.29 4.29 6.89
N LEU A 13 -1.64 4.30 5.61
CA LEU A 13 -0.67 4.48 4.52
C LEU A 13 0.04 5.83 4.57
N ARG A 14 -0.69 6.91 4.90
CA ARG A 14 -0.14 8.26 4.99
C ARG A 14 0.82 8.42 6.19
N PHE A 15 0.56 7.72 7.29
CA PHE A 15 1.37 7.77 8.50
C PHE A 15 2.41 6.64 8.62
N ALA A 16 2.27 5.53 7.88
CA ALA A 16 3.19 4.39 7.92
C ALA A 16 4.59 4.70 7.37
N ALA A 17 4.75 5.80 6.61
CA ALA A 17 6.05 6.30 6.18
C ALA A 17 6.84 6.95 7.33
N PRO A 18 6.32 7.96 8.05
CA PRO A 18 7.01 8.53 9.21
C PRO A 18 7.13 7.55 10.41
N PHE A 19 6.15 6.66 10.63
CA PHE A 19 6.23 5.65 11.70
C PHE A 19 7.15 4.46 11.39
N ALA A 20 7.66 4.33 10.16
CA ALA A 20 8.66 3.31 9.84
C ALA A 20 9.96 3.50 10.64
N GLY A 21 10.33 4.75 10.95
CA GLY A 21 11.44 5.08 11.83
C GLY A 21 11.15 4.77 13.30
N LEU A 22 9.93 5.02 13.77
CA LEU A 22 9.52 4.69 15.15
C LEU A 22 9.45 3.18 15.43
N ARG A 23 9.32 2.34 14.40
CA ARG A 23 9.41 0.87 14.56
C ARG A 23 10.79 0.38 14.97
N ARG A 24 11.84 1.21 14.88
CA ARG A 24 13.20 0.90 15.37
C ARG A 24 13.37 1.15 16.87
N LEU A 25 12.37 1.72 17.54
CA LEU A 25 12.37 1.88 19.00
C LEU A 25 11.94 0.56 19.66
N PRO A 26 12.75 0.00 20.59
CA PRO A 26 12.60 -1.37 21.09
C PRO A 26 11.27 -1.64 21.82
N LEU A 27 10.55 -0.60 22.27
CA LEU A 27 9.27 -0.73 22.98
C LEU A 27 8.05 -0.36 22.14
N LEU A 28 8.19 0.51 21.13
CA LEU A 28 7.08 0.96 20.28
C LEU A 28 6.90 0.10 19.02
N GLY A 29 7.98 -0.53 18.55
CA GLY A 29 7.96 -1.44 17.41
C GLY A 29 6.99 -2.62 17.55
N PRO A 30 6.98 -3.36 18.68
CA PRO A 30 6.07 -4.49 18.89
C PRO A 30 4.60 -4.07 18.92
N CYS A 31 4.26 -2.98 19.61
CA CYS A 31 2.89 -2.47 19.69
C CYS A 31 2.37 -1.97 18.34
N LEU A 32 3.19 -1.23 17.58
CA LEU A 32 2.83 -0.79 16.23
C LEU A 32 2.71 -1.95 15.25
N ARG A 33 3.55 -3.00 15.40
CA ARG A 33 3.46 -4.22 14.61
C ARG A 33 2.17 -4.97 14.94
N TRP A 34 1.84 -5.14 16.22
CA TRP A 34 0.60 -5.78 16.67
C TRP A 34 -0.65 -5.01 16.22
N ALA A 35 -0.67 -3.70 16.42
CA ALA A 35 -1.76 -2.84 15.96
C ALA A 35 -1.92 -2.92 14.43
N SER A 36 -0.84 -2.82 13.66
CA SER A 36 -0.92 -2.98 12.20
C SER A 36 -1.41 -4.37 11.79
N ALA A 37 -1.08 -5.41 12.55
CA ALA A 37 -1.51 -6.77 12.28
C ALA A 37 -3.00 -6.98 12.59
N LEU A 38 -3.53 -6.27 13.59
CA LEU A 38 -4.94 -6.30 13.99
C LEU A 38 -5.83 -5.47 13.05
N PHE A 39 -5.34 -4.30 12.63
CA PHE A 39 -6.13 -3.33 11.85
C PHE A 39 -6.02 -3.48 10.33
N VAL A 40 -5.02 -4.20 9.81
CA VAL A 40 -4.88 -4.49 8.38
C VAL A 40 -5.10 -5.98 8.15
N PRO A 41 -6.32 -6.41 7.77
CA PRO A 41 -6.62 -7.79 7.44
C PRO A 41 -5.68 -8.30 6.35
N ARG A 42 -5.25 -9.57 6.45
CA ARG A 42 -4.32 -10.17 5.47
C ARG A 42 -4.87 -10.15 4.05
N ASP A 43 -6.19 -10.22 3.89
CA ASP A 43 -6.85 -10.32 2.58
C ASP A 43 -7.59 -9.02 2.19
N SER A 44 -7.37 -7.93 2.92
CA SER A 44 -7.97 -6.64 2.54
C SER A 44 -7.20 -6.02 1.38
N LEU A 45 -7.91 -5.68 0.31
CA LEU A 45 -7.41 -4.84 -0.76
C LEU A 45 -7.95 -3.42 -0.58
N THR A 46 -7.07 -2.44 -0.54
CA THR A 46 -7.41 -1.03 -0.36
C THR A 46 -7.09 -0.26 -1.63
N TRP A 47 -7.97 0.67 -1.99
CA TRP A 47 -7.70 1.63 -3.06
C TRP A 47 -6.63 2.63 -2.63
N VAL A 48 -5.53 2.63 -3.37
CA VAL A 48 -4.40 3.54 -3.18
C VAL A 48 -4.01 4.16 -4.51
N GLN A 49 -3.50 5.37 -4.46
CA GLN A 49 -2.93 6.03 -5.64
C GLN A 49 -1.41 5.90 -5.60
N VAL A 50 -0.83 5.44 -6.70
CA VAL A 50 0.64 5.34 -6.84
C VAL A 50 1.26 6.73 -6.72
N ARG A 51 2.27 6.87 -5.86
CA ARG A 51 2.84 8.18 -5.50
C ARG A 51 3.91 8.68 -6.45
N SER A 52 4.66 7.79 -7.08
CA SER A 52 5.85 8.13 -7.86
C SER A 52 6.14 7.12 -8.97
N GLY A 53 7.02 7.51 -9.90
CA GLY A 53 7.44 6.68 -11.02
C GLY A 53 6.46 6.67 -12.21
N ALA A 54 6.66 5.77 -13.18
CA ALA A 54 5.91 5.75 -14.44
C ALA A 54 4.42 5.43 -14.26
N ALA A 55 4.08 4.75 -13.15
CA ALA A 55 2.72 4.43 -12.77
C ALA A 55 2.06 5.50 -11.87
N ALA A 56 2.73 6.64 -11.60
CA ALA A 56 2.21 7.67 -10.71
C ALA A 56 0.81 8.17 -11.14
N GLY A 57 -0.07 8.35 -10.15
CA GLY A 57 -1.44 8.80 -10.38
C GLY A 57 -2.44 7.67 -10.66
N LEU A 58 -1.99 6.44 -10.97
CA LEU A 58 -2.88 5.29 -11.11
C LEU A 58 -3.48 4.88 -9.77
N TRP A 59 -4.78 4.58 -9.80
CA TRP A 59 -5.48 3.98 -8.66
C TRP A 59 -5.41 2.46 -8.77
N LEU A 60 -4.88 1.83 -7.73
CA LEU A 60 -4.73 0.38 -7.63
C LEU A 60 -5.41 -0.13 -6.36
N ARG A 61 -6.02 -1.31 -6.44
CA ARG A 61 -6.54 -2.02 -5.26
C ARG A 61 -5.47 -2.98 -4.77
N LEU A 62 -4.70 -2.56 -3.77
CA LEU A 62 -3.51 -3.27 -3.30
C LEU A 62 -3.69 -3.79 -1.89
N ASN A 63 -3.02 -4.90 -1.60
CA ASN A 63 -2.90 -5.40 -0.24
C ASN A 63 -1.95 -4.47 0.54
N PRO A 64 -2.39 -3.81 1.63
CA PRO A 64 -1.54 -2.85 2.34
C PRO A 64 -0.30 -3.48 3.00
N ARG A 65 -0.25 -4.81 3.14
CA ARG A 65 0.92 -5.52 3.70
C ARG A 65 2.01 -5.76 2.66
N THR A 66 1.64 -6.08 1.43
CA THR A 66 2.59 -6.49 0.37
C THR A 66 2.72 -5.47 -0.76
N GLY A 67 1.65 -4.72 -1.05
CA GLY A 67 1.59 -3.74 -2.15
C GLY A 67 2.26 -2.39 -1.85
N ARG A 68 3.10 -2.30 -0.82
CA ARG A 68 3.80 -1.06 -0.47
C ARG A 68 4.78 -0.59 -1.56
N PRO A 69 5.58 -1.46 -2.20
CA PRO A 69 6.46 -1.05 -3.29
C PRO A 69 5.68 -0.49 -4.49
N ASN A 70 4.52 -1.08 -4.78
CA ASN A 70 3.59 -0.61 -5.81
C ASN A 70 3.02 0.79 -5.48
N PHE A 71 2.65 1.02 -4.22
CA PHE A 71 2.17 2.33 -3.75
C PHE A 71 3.25 3.42 -3.77
N ASP A 72 4.44 3.10 -3.25
CA ASP A 72 5.58 4.02 -3.18
C ASP A 72 6.23 4.23 -4.56
N GLY A 73 5.84 3.45 -5.59
CA GLY A 73 6.42 3.57 -6.92
C GLY A 73 7.89 3.17 -6.95
N THR A 74 8.27 2.20 -6.10
CA THR A 74 9.65 1.69 -5.98
C THR A 74 9.82 0.29 -6.57
N ILE A 75 8.79 -0.21 -7.26
CA ILE A 75 8.89 -1.42 -8.10
C ILE A 75 9.78 -1.17 -9.30
N GLU A 76 10.25 -2.25 -9.91
CA GLU A 76 11.05 -2.23 -11.14
C GLU A 76 10.44 -1.28 -12.19
N PRO A 77 11.23 -0.37 -12.77
CA PRO A 77 10.73 0.62 -13.73
C PRO A 77 9.95 -0.01 -14.90
N GLU A 78 10.38 -1.18 -15.36
CA GLU A 78 9.76 -1.95 -16.43
C GLU A 78 8.34 -2.40 -16.04
N VAL A 79 8.15 -2.85 -14.79
CA VAL A 79 6.83 -3.23 -14.26
C VAL A 79 5.93 -2.01 -14.16
N GLN A 80 6.45 -0.87 -13.72
CA GLN A 80 5.66 0.37 -13.65
C GLN A 80 5.22 0.87 -15.02
N ASP A 81 6.11 0.78 -16.00
CA ASP A 81 5.83 1.16 -17.39
C ASP A 81 4.84 0.18 -18.04
N ALA A 82 4.92 -1.12 -17.73
CA ALA A 82 3.93 -2.10 -18.14
C ALA A 82 2.55 -1.80 -17.51
N LEU A 83 2.51 -1.49 -16.22
CA LEU A 83 1.27 -1.11 -15.52
C LEU A 83 0.65 0.16 -16.12
N SER A 84 1.46 1.19 -16.41
CA SER A 84 0.94 2.44 -16.99
C SER A 84 0.40 2.26 -18.41
N ARG A 85 1.06 1.44 -19.23
CA ARG A 85 0.67 1.21 -20.63
C ARG A 85 -0.50 0.27 -20.76
N HIS A 86 -0.52 -0.81 -19.98
CA HIS A 86 -1.43 -1.93 -20.20
C HIS A 86 -2.56 -2.03 -19.19
N LEU A 87 -2.39 -1.53 -17.96
CA LEU A 87 -3.46 -1.64 -16.97
C LEU A 87 -4.63 -0.72 -17.33
N ARG A 88 -5.84 -1.24 -17.22
CA ARG A 88 -7.09 -0.52 -17.43
C ARG A 88 -8.03 -0.75 -16.26
N ALA A 89 -9.02 0.13 -16.11
CA ALA A 89 -10.03 -0.01 -15.06
C ALA A 89 -10.74 -1.38 -15.16
N GLY A 90 -10.88 -2.06 -14.02
CA GLY A 90 -11.49 -3.39 -13.93
C GLY A 90 -10.52 -4.56 -14.15
N MET A 91 -9.29 -4.31 -14.60
CA MET A 91 -8.27 -5.35 -14.69
C MET A 91 -7.69 -5.68 -13.32
N THR A 92 -7.29 -6.93 -13.15
CA THR A 92 -6.51 -7.40 -12.00
C THR A 92 -5.15 -7.84 -12.52
N PHE A 93 -4.07 -7.36 -11.89
CA PHE A 93 -2.72 -7.83 -12.18
C PHE A 93 -2.20 -8.63 -10.99
N TYR A 94 -1.34 -9.61 -11.27
CA TYR A 94 -0.66 -10.42 -10.27
C TYR A 94 0.84 -10.22 -10.45
N ASP A 95 1.51 -9.97 -9.33
CA ASP A 95 2.97 -9.91 -9.20
C ASP A 95 3.38 -11.23 -8.55
N ILE A 96 4.12 -12.07 -9.30
CA ILE A 96 4.45 -13.48 -8.94
C ILE A 96 5.93 -13.58 -8.63
#